data_AF-A0A527HBP0-F1
#
_entry.id   AF-A0A527HBP0-F1
#
_cell.length_a   1.000
_cell.length_b   1.000
_cell.length_c   1.000
_cell.angle_alpha   90.00
_cell.angle_beta   90.00
_cell.angle_gamma   90.00
#
_symmetry.space_group_name_H-M   'P 1'
#
loop_
_entity.id
_entity.type
_entity.pdbx_description
1 polymer ?
#
loop_
_entity_poly.entity_id
_entity_poly.type
_entity_poly.pdbx_seq_one_letter_code
_entity_poly.pdbx_strand_id
1 'polypeptide(L)'
;VAHLDRWYALALDHVPQDNALAVEILNCRRLIKGYSDTHVRAQSKFDRVLSALDLVKGRADAADWIRRLREMALKDEKGDMLDGALKTVATLGPDPIS
;
A
#
# COMPACT_ATOMS: atom_id res chain seq x y z
N VAL A 1 -13.87 -8.78 -9.07
CA VAL A 1 -14.21 -7.41 -9.54
C VAL A 1 -14.39 -6.45 -8.36
N ALA A 2 -15.12 -6.83 -7.29
CA ALA A 2 -15.34 -5.99 -6.09
C ALA A 2 -14.09 -5.38 -5.41
N HIS A 3 -12.92 -6.01 -5.55
CA HIS A 3 -11.67 -5.50 -4.97
C HIS A 3 -11.11 -4.28 -5.72
N LEU A 4 -11.34 -4.18 -7.04
CA LEU A 4 -10.94 -3.02 -7.85
C LEU A 4 -11.79 -1.79 -7.54
N ASP A 5 -13.10 -1.98 -7.39
CA ASP A 5 -14.02 -0.88 -7.10
C ASP A 5 -13.76 -0.29 -5.71
N ARG A 6 -13.51 -1.15 -4.71
CA ARG A 6 -13.13 -0.71 -3.36
C ARG A 6 -11.85 0.12 -3.36
N TRP A 7 -10.85 -0.28 -4.16
CA TRP A 7 -9.60 0.45 -4.28
C TRP A 7 -9.74 1.77 -5.02
N TYR A 8 -10.52 1.80 -6.12
CA TYR A 8 -10.82 3.03 -6.84
C TYR A 8 -11.54 4.03 -5.93
N ALA A 9 -12.51 3.56 -5.14
CA ALA A 9 -13.19 4.38 -4.14
C ALA A 9 -12.20 4.90 -3.09
N LEU A 10 -11.29 4.06 -2.59
CA LEU A 10 -10.28 4.44 -1.61
C LEU A 10 -9.33 5.53 -2.12
N ALA A 11 -8.90 5.43 -3.38
CA ALA A 11 -8.07 6.46 -4.01
C ALA A 11 -8.83 7.78 -4.14
N LEU A 12 -10.09 7.74 -4.61
CA LEU A 12 -10.95 8.91 -4.76
C LEU A 12 -11.24 9.61 -3.41
N ASP A 13 -11.41 8.84 -2.34
CA ASP A 13 -11.63 9.36 -0.98
C ASP A 13 -10.43 10.15 -0.44
N HIS A 14 -9.21 9.82 -0.90
CA HIS A 14 -8.00 10.51 -0.49
C HIS A 14 -7.67 11.74 -1.36
N VAL A 15 -8.25 11.88 -2.56
CA VAL A 15 -8.02 13.05 -3.45
C VAL A 15 -8.19 14.40 -2.76
N PRO A 16 -9.25 14.67 -1.97
CA PRO A 16 -9.43 15.97 -1.32
C PRO A 16 -8.46 16.23 -0.15
N GLN A 17 -7.81 15.19 0.38
CA GLN A 17 -6.95 15.26 1.57
C GLN A 17 -5.46 15.23 1.20
N ASP A 18 -5.09 14.36 0.28
CA ASP A 18 -3.74 14.18 -0.23
C ASP A 18 -3.78 13.60 -1.65
N ASN A 19 -3.64 14.48 -2.64
CA ASN A 19 -3.65 14.10 -4.05
C ASN A 19 -2.45 13.20 -4.42
N ALA A 20 -1.29 13.42 -3.80
CA ALA A 20 -0.10 12.61 -4.06
C ALA A 20 -0.32 11.18 -3.54
N LEU A 21 -0.92 11.04 -2.36
CA LEU A 21 -1.28 9.74 -1.80
C LEU A 21 -2.30 9.00 -2.69
N ALA A 22 -3.31 9.70 -3.20
CA ALA A 22 -4.29 9.11 -4.12
C ALA A 22 -3.63 8.55 -5.40
N VAL A 23 -2.68 9.29 -5.99
CA VAL A 23 -1.89 8.82 -7.15
C VAL A 23 -1.05 7.59 -6.79
N GLU A 24 -0.44 7.57 -5.61
CA GLU A 24 0.38 6.45 -5.17
C GLU A 24 -0.44 5.18 -4.89
N ILE A 25 -1.65 5.33 -4.36
CA ILE A 25 -2.66 4.26 -4.25
C ILE A 25 -2.94 3.69 -5.64
N LEU A 26 -3.15 4.54 -6.65
CA LEU A 26 -3.35 4.13 -8.05
C LEU A 26 -2.15 3.37 -8.64
N ASN A 27 -0.93 3.79 -8.28
CA ASN A 27 0.30 3.16 -8.71
C ASN A 27 0.51 1.75 -8.11
N CYS A 28 -0.10 1.43 -6.96
CA CYS A 28 -0.02 0.09 -6.36
C CYS A 28 -0.63 -1.01 -7.24
N ARG A 29 -1.44 -0.67 -8.24
CA ARG A 29 -1.94 -1.63 -9.25
C ARG A 29 -0.83 -2.32 -10.02
N ARG A 30 0.37 -1.73 -10.10
CA ARG A 30 1.55 -2.33 -10.74
C ARG A 30 2.04 -3.60 -10.03
N LEU A 31 1.64 -3.80 -8.77
CA LEU A 31 1.94 -5.03 -8.00
C LEU A 31 1.12 -6.23 -8.50
N ILE A 32 -0.06 -5.98 -9.07
CA ILE A 32 -0.95 -7.01 -9.60
C ILE A 32 -0.60 -7.23 -11.08
N LYS A 33 0.34 -8.13 -11.36
CA LYS A 33 0.75 -8.50 -12.73
C LYS A 33 -0.15 -9.63 -13.26
N GLY A 34 -1.04 -9.30 -14.21
CA GLY A 34 -1.76 -10.29 -15.03
C GLY A 34 -2.74 -11.22 -14.29
N TYR A 35 -3.65 -11.84 -15.03
CA TYR A 35 -4.70 -12.74 -14.52
C TYR A 35 -4.24 -14.17 -14.20
N SER A 36 -2.93 -14.44 -14.06
CA SER A 36 -2.40 -15.80 -13.92
C SER A 36 -2.07 -16.17 -12.47
N ASP A 37 -2.00 -17.49 -12.18
CA ASP A 37 -1.93 -18.19 -10.87
C ASP A 37 -1.01 -17.62 -9.76
N THR A 38 -0.12 -16.68 -10.07
CA THR A 38 0.61 -15.87 -9.09
C THR A 38 -0.27 -14.80 -8.41
N HIS A 39 -1.56 -14.75 -8.76
CA HIS A 39 -2.53 -13.74 -8.31
C HIS A 39 -2.68 -13.70 -6.79
N VAL A 40 -2.68 -14.85 -6.12
CA VAL A 40 -2.81 -14.93 -4.65
C VAL A 40 -1.61 -14.25 -3.95
N ARG A 41 -0.40 -14.43 -4.49
CA ARG A 41 0.81 -13.79 -3.94
C ARG A 41 0.85 -12.30 -4.25
N ALA A 42 0.44 -11.91 -5.45
CA ALA A 42 0.35 -10.50 -5.84
C ALA A 42 -0.70 -9.75 -5.01
N GLN A 43 -1.85 -10.39 -4.76
CA GLN A 43 -2.93 -9.84 -3.94
C GLN A 43 -2.51 -9.72 -2.48
N SER A 44 -1.82 -10.72 -1.93
CA SER A 44 -1.27 -10.64 -0.56
C SER A 44 -0.27 -9.49 -0.38
N LYS A 45 0.62 -9.24 -1.37
CA LYS A 45 1.54 -8.09 -1.32
C LYS A 45 0.80 -6.76 -1.42
N PHE A 46 -0.24 -6.71 -2.25
CA PHE A 46 -1.07 -5.52 -2.39
C PHE A 46 -1.83 -5.19 -1.10
N ASP A 47 -2.51 -6.18 -0.51
CA ASP A 47 -3.23 -6.01 0.76
C ASP A 47 -2.29 -5.55 1.88
N ARG A 48 -1.07 -6.09 1.91
CA ARG A 48 0.00 -5.68 2.84
C ARG A 48 0.46 -4.23 2.65
N VAL A 49 0.59 -3.75 1.42
CA VAL A 49 0.92 -2.34 1.15
C VAL A 49 -0.25 -1.44 1.53
N LEU A 50 -1.50 -1.86 1.25
CA LEU A 50 -2.69 -1.10 1.63
C LEU A 50 -2.89 -1.00 3.14
N SER A 51 -2.54 -2.03 3.92
CA SER A 51 -2.64 -1.95 5.39
C SER A 51 -1.76 -0.86 6.01
N ALA A 52 -0.73 -0.40 5.29
CA ALA A 52 0.09 0.72 5.72
C ALA A 52 -0.59 2.09 5.52
N LEU A 53 -1.62 2.20 4.68
CA LEU A 53 -2.32 3.46 4.45
C LEU A 53 -2.92 4.03 5.73
N ASP A 54 -3.57 3.18 6.53
CA ASP A 54 -4.16 3.61 7.80
C ASP A 54 -3.10 4.09 8.80
N LEU A 55 -1.88 3.56 8.72
CA LEU A 55 -0.76 3.93 9.59
C LEU A 55 -0.11 5.27 9.20
N VAL A 56 -0.15 5.61 7.90
CA VAL A 56 0.47 6.84 7.39
C VAL A 56 -0.52 7.96 7.10
N LYS A 57 -1.83 7.69 7.17
CA LYS A 57 -2.88 8.67 6.89
C LYS A 57 -2.74 9.90 7.78
N GLY A 58 -2.85 11.08 7.17
CA GLY A 58 -2.73 12.37 7.86
C GLY A 58 -1.29 12.88 8.04
N ARG A 59 -0.28 12.10 7.63
CA ARG A 59 1.12 12.55 7.61
C ARG A 59 1.45 13.25 6.30
N ALA A 60 2.34 14.24 6.34
CA ALA A 60 2.81 14.92 5.14
C ALA A 60 3.71 14.04 4.24
N ASP A 61 4.31 12.98 4.80
CA ASP A 61 5.20 12.03 4.09
C ASP A 61 4.48 10.72 3.69
N ALA A 62 3.16 10.67 3.80
CA ALA A 62 2.36 9.46 3.56
C ALA A 62 2.59 8.88 2.15
N ALA A 63 2.51 9.73 1.13
CA ALA A 63 2.72 9.33 -0.26
C ALA A 63 4.12 8.72 -0.49
N ASP A 64 5.15 9.29 0.13
CA ASP A 64 6.53 8.80 0.03
C ASP A 64 6.71 7.42 0.68
N TRP A 65 6.05 7.17 1.82
CA TRP A 65 6.06 5.85 2.45
C TRP A 65 5.38 4.79 1.58
N ILE A 66 4.20 5.09 1.02
CA ILE A 66 3.49 4.17 0.13
C ILE A 66 4.30 3.89 -1.13
N ARG A 67 4.94 4.91 -1.70
CA ARG A 67 5.85 4.75 -2.84
C ARG A 67 6.98 3.78 -2.53
N ARG A 68 7.66 3.95 -1.40
CA ARG A 68 8.76 3.09 -0.96
C ARG A 68 8.28 1.65 -0.75
N LEU A 69 7.17 1.45 -0.04
CA LEU A 69 6.61 0.12 0.18
C LEU A 69 6.28 -0.59 -1.12
N ARG A 70 5.69 0.12 -2.09
CA ARG A 70 5.43 -0.42 -3.43
C ARG A 70 6.71 -0.81 -4.16
N GLU A 71 7.72 0.05 -4.16
CA GLU A 71 9.01 -0.24 -4.82
C GLU A 71 9.69 -1.49 -4.23
N MET A 72 9.62 -1.63 -2.90
CA MET A 72 10.13 -2.81 -2.20
C MET A 72 9.34 -4.05 -2.57
N ALA A 73 8.00 -3.98 -2.54
CA ALA A 73 7.13 -5.09 -2.93
C ALA A 73 7.30 -5.53 -4.40
N LEU A 74 7.65 -4.60 -5.31
CA LEU A 74 7.96 -4.90 -6.71
C LEU A 74 9.29 -5.65 -6.88
N LYS A 75 10.30 -5.31 -6.07
CA LYS A 75 11.65 -5.93 -6.11
C LYS A 75 11.70 -7.23 -5.32
N ASP A 76 10.79 -7.39 -4.38
CA ASP A 76 10.80 -8.49 -3.42
C ASP A 76 9.98 -9.67 -3.94
N GLU A 77 10.64 -10.65 -4.56
CA GLU A 77 9.98 -11.85 -5.05
C GLU A 77 9.39 -12.70 -3.91
N LYS A 78 10.05 -12.75 -2.75
CA LYS A 78 9.72 -13.64 -1.61
C LYS A 78 8.77 -13.02 -0.58
N GLY A 79 8.78 -11.70 -0.40
CA GLY A 79 7.92 -10.97 0.55
C GLY A 79 8.62 -10.51 1.84
N ASP A 80 9.89 -10.87 2.06
CA ASP A 80 10.64 -10.59 3.29
C ASP A 80 11.05 -9.12 3.43
N MET A 81 11.36 -8.47 2.31
CA MET A 81 11.79 -7.07 2.26
C MET A 81 10.61 -6.12 2.55
N LEU A 82 9.44 -6.46 2.01
CA LEU A 82 8.20 -5.74 2.30
C LEU A 82 7.85 -5.85 3.79
N ASP A 83 8.02 -7.02 4.40
CA ASP A 83 7.72 -7.22 5.82
C ASP A 83 8.59 -6.40 6.75
N GLY A 84 9.89 -6.31 6.46
CA GLY A 84 10.79 -5.43 7.20
C GLY A 84 10.34 -3.97 7.14
N ALA A 85 9.99 -3.48 5.94
CA ALA A 85 9.55 -2.11 5.75
C ALA A 85 8.21 -1.82 6.43
N LEU A 86 7.26 -2.76 6.41
CA LEU A 86 5.97 -2.63 7.10
C LEU A 86 6.14 -2.55 8.61
N LYS A 87 7.07 -3.32 9.20
CA LYS A 87 7.40 -3.20 10.62
C LYS A 87 7.93 -1.80 10.97
N THR A 88 8.76 -1.21 10.11
CA THR A 88 9.21 0.18 10.30
C THR A 88 8.04 1.15 10.25
N VAL A 89 7.14 1.02 9.29
CA VAL A 89 5.95 1.89 9.19
C VAL A 89 5.02 1.70 10.39
N ALA A 90 4.89 0.49 10.92
CA ALA A 90 4.12 0.22 12.14
C ALA A 90 4.67 0.96 13.37
N THR A 91 5.98 1.20 13.44
CA THR A 91 6.58 2.04 14.51
C THR A 91 6.35 3.55 14.31
N LEU A 92 5.80 3.98 13.17
CA LEU A 92 5.52 5.39 12.85
C LEU A 92 4.05 5.78 13.11
N GLY A 93 3.16 4.80 13.24
CA GLY A 93 1.77 5.02 13.67
C GLY A 93 1.71 5.29 15.17
N PRO A 94 0.58 5.81 15.69
CA PRO A 94 0.40 5.94 17.14
C PRO A 94 0.54 4.56 17.77
N ASP A 95 1.31 4.46 18.86
CA ASP A 95 1.46 3.23 19.64
C ASP A 95 0.07 2.60 19.87
N PRO A 96 -0.12 1.28 19.70
CA PRO A 96 -1.40 0.62 20.00
C PRO A 96 -1.71 0.59 21.51
N ILE A 97 -0.98 1.34 22.34
CA ILE A 97 -1.08 1.32 23.79
C ILE A 97 -1.06 2.76 24.31
N SER A 98 -2.23 3.37 24.40
CA SER A 98 -2.63 4.34 25.44
C SER A 98 -4.15 4.46 25.47
#